data_AF-A0A2A4V827-F1
#
_entry.id   AF-A0A2A4V827-F1
#
_cell.length_a   1.000
_cell.length_b   1.000
_cell.length_c   1.000
_cell.angle_alpha   90.00
_cell.angle_beta   90.00
_cell.angle_gamma   90.00
#
_symmetry.space_group_name_H-M   'P 1'
#
loop_
_entity.id
_entity.type
_entity.pdbx_description
1 polymer ?
#
loop_
_entity_poly.entity_id
_entity_poly.type
_entity_poly.pdbx_seq_one_letter_code
_entity_poly.pdbx_strand_id
1 'polypeptide(L)' 'MENEFLEQLAQLCEQYKASFSYTTDDDGIHIDLDGKEVFCGWLYQEGAAAELREAREILPPRQN' A
#
# COMPACT_ATOMS: atom_id res chain seq x y z
N MET A 1 -6.02 17.94 2.78
CA MET A 1 -5.03 17.10 2.07
C MET A 1 -4.61 15.91 2.93
N GLU A 2 -3.99 16.10 4.09
CA GLU A 2 -3.61 14.96 4.96
C GLU A 2 -4.82 14.17 5.48
N ASN A 3 -5.83 14.86 6.04
CA ASN A 3 -7.04 14.18 6.53
C ASN A 3 -7.81 13.44 5.42
N GLU A 4 -7.92 14.06 4.24
CA GLU A 4 -8.59 13.45 3.08
C GLU A 4 -7.85 12.19 2.60
N PHE A 5 -6.51 12.22 2.58
CA PHE A 5 -5.71 11.03 2.30
C PHE A 5 -5.94 9.93 3.34
N LEU A 6 -5.94 10.27 4.63
CA LEU A 6 -6.15 9.32 5.71
C LEU A 6 -7.56 8.71 5.68
N GLU A 7 -8.58 9.50 5.35
CA GLU A 7 -9.96 9.04 5.17
C GLU A 7 -10.08 8.05 3.99
N GLN A 8 -9.48 8.37 2.84
CA GLN A 8 -9.46 7.46 1.69
C GLN A 8 -8.71 6.17 1.99
N LEU A 9 -7.56 6.25 2.69
CA LEU A 9 -6.80 5.09 3.11
C LEU A 9 -7.63 4.19 4.04
N ALA A 10 -8.33 4.78 5.02
CA ALA A 10 -9.20 4.04 5.94
C ALA A 10 -10.34 3.32 5.20
N GLN A 11 -10.99 4.00 4.24
CA GLN A 11 -12.04 3.39 3.42
C GLN A 11 -11.53 2.19 2.59
N LEU A 12 -10.34 2.31 2.00
CA LEU A 12 -9.72 1.21 1.27
C LEU A 12 -9.40 0.03 2.19
N CYS A 13 -8.89 0.31 3.39
CA CYS A 13 -8.63 -0.73 4.39
C CYS A 13 -9.89 -1.48 4.79
N GLU A 14 -11.00 -0.77 5.04
CA GLU A 14 -12.28 -1.39 5.36
C GLU A 14 -12.82 -2.23 4.18
N GLN A 15 -12.80 -1.66 2.97
CA GLN A 15 -13.32 -2.31 1.77
C GLN A 15 -12.61 -3.63 1.46
N TYR A 16 -11.29 -3.66 1.57
CA TYR A 16 -10.47 -4.82 1.21
C TYR A 16 -9.99 -5.64 2.42
N LYS A 17 -10.49 -5.34 3.62
CA LYS A 17 -10.00 -5.91 4.89
C LYS A 17 -8.47 -5.88 4.96
N ALA A 18 -7.92 -4.72 4.62
CA ALA A 18 -6.50 -4.48 4.57
C ALA A 18 -5.99 -3.86 5.86
N SER A 19 -4.71 -4.07 6.16
CA SER A 19 -4.00 -3.30 7.18
C SER A 19 -2.66 -2.81 6.66
N PHE A 20 -2.27 -1.63 7.14
CA PHE A 20 -0.95 -1.05 6.91
C PHE A 20 -0.23 -0.97 8.24
N SER A 21 0.99 -1.51 8.29
CA SER A 21 1.90 -1.30 9.40
C SER A 21 3.28 -0.90 8.87
N TYR A 22 4.04 -0.19 9.70
CA TYR A 22 5.43 0.12 9.43
C TYR A 22 6.25 -0.39 10.61
N THR A 23 7.37 -1.02 10.32
CA THR A 23 8.36 -1.40 11.33
C THR A 23 9.51 -0.41 11.24
N THR A 24 10.16 -0.17 12.38
CA THR A 24 11.47 0.55 12.39
C THR A 24 12.63 -0.39 12.13
N ASP A 25 12.33 -1.67 11.96
CA ASP A 25 13.27 -2.69 11.50
C ASP A 25 13.53 -2.50 9.99
N ASP A 26 14.57 -3.14 9.45
CA ASP A 26 15.06 -2.91 8.06
C ASP A 26 14.09 -3.37 6.94
N ASP A 27 12.84 -3.73 7.28
CA ASP A 27 11.89 -4.39 6.40
C ASP A 27 10.76 -3.47 5.87
N GLY A 28 10.59 -2.28 6.46
CA GLY A 28 9.80 -1.18 5.88
C GLY A 28 8.29 -1.25 6.12
N ILE A 29 7.50 -1.07 5.04
CA ILE A 29 6.03 -1.05 5.07
C ILE A 29 5.49 -2.44 4.79
N HIS A 30 4.51 -2.84 5.58
CA HIS A 30 3.78 -4.09 5.43
C HIS A 30 2.34 -3.80 5.03
N ILE A 31 1.85 -4.54 4.03
CA ILE A 31 0.46 -4.50 3.57
C ILE A 31 -0.10 -5.91 3.66
N ASP A 32 -1.16 -6.06 4.46
CA ASP A 32 -1.90 -7.31 4.60
C ASP A 32 -3.26 -7.18 3.94
N LEU A 33 -3.74 -8.25 3.31
CA LEU A 33 -5.11 -8.42 2.82
C LEU A 33 -5.70 -9.70 3.39
N ASP A 34 -6.83 -9.62 4.09
CA ASP A 34 -7.49 -10.78 4.69
C ASP A 34 -6.54 -11.63 5.58
N GLY A 35 -5.61 -10.97 6.28
CA GLY A 35 -4.62 -11.62 7.14
C GLY A 35 -3.45 -12.31 6.42
N LYS A 36 -3.28 -12.05 5.12
CA LYS A 36 -2.12 -12.49 4.34
C LYS A 36 -1.28 -11.28 3.93
N GLU A 37 0.00 -11.29 4.25
CA GLU A 37 0.96 -10.29 3.76
C GLU A 37 1.09 -10.39 2.24
N VAL A 38 0.78 -9.29 1.55
CA VAL A 38 0.89 -9.17 0.09
C VAL A 38 2.03 -8.27 -0.35
N PHE A 39 2.59 -7.49 0.57
CA PHE A 39 3.75 -6.64 0.34
C PHE A 39 4.51 -6.40 1.65
N CYS A 40 5.83 -6.51 1.59
CA CYS A 40 6.76 -6.09 2.63
C CYS A 40 7.94 -5.39 1.94
N GLY A 41 8.24 -4.15 2.32
CA GLY A 41 9.41 -3.45 1.81
C GLY A 41 9.31 -1.93 1.84
N TRP A 42 10.32 -1.30 1.25
CA TRP A 42 10.41 0.15 1.15
C TRP A 42 9.77 0.66 -0.14
N LEU A 43 8.92 1.69 -0.08
CA LEU A 43 8.25 2.25 -1.27
C LEU A 43 9.18 3.02 -2.22
N TYR A 44 10.19 3.70 -1.66
CA TYR A 44 10.96 4.72 -2.39
C TYR A 44 12.48 4.51 -2.32
N GLN A 45 12.97 3.37 -1.81
CA GLN A 45 14.40 3.07 -1.82
C GLN A 45 14.86 2.56 -3.20
N GLU A 46 16.15 2.76 -3.49
CA GLU A 46 16.81 2.16 -4.66
C GLU A 46 16.88 0.64 -4.43
N GLY A 47 16.13 -0.13 -5.22
CA GLY A 47 15.90 -1.56 -4.97
C GLY A 47 14.54 -1.92 -4.35
N ALA A 48 13.68 -0.92 -4.09
CA ALA A 48 12.28 -1.11 -3.73
C ALA A 48 11.56 -2.03 -4.72
N ALA A 49 10.83 -3.00 -4.18
CA ALA A 49 10.07 -3.99 -4.93
C ALA A 49 9.12 -3.28 -5.94
N ALA A 50 9.25 -3.64 -7.23
CA ALA A 50 8.51 -3.01 -8.34
C ALA A 50 7.00 -3.26 -8.26
N GLU A 51 6.55 -4.17 -7.40
CA GLU A 51 5.21 -4.70 -7.26
C GLU A 51 4.14 -3.60 -7.11
N LEU A 52 4.41 -2.54 -6.33
CA LEU A 52 3.48 -1.41 -6.21
C LEU A 52 3.58 -0.41 -7.37
N ARG A 53 4.75 -0.30 -8.01
CA ARG A 53 4.92 0.52 -9.23
C ARG A 53 4.22 -0.13 -10.42
N GLU A 54 4.33 -1.44 -10.55
CA GLU A 54 3.69 -2.25 -11.59
C GLU A 54 2.18 -2.40 -11.35
N ALA A 55 1.73 -2.57 -10.10
CA ALA A 55 0.29 -2.59 -9.78
C ALA A 55 -0.44 -1.32 -10.23
N ARG A 56 0.26 -0.16 -10.24
CA ARG A 56 -0.28 1.09 -10.77
C ARG A 56 -0.48 1.08 -12.29
N GLU A 57 0.29 0.30 -13.04
CA GLU A 57 0.19 0.19 -14.50
C GLU A 57 -0.90 -0.81 -14.95
N ILE A 58 -1.29 -1.74 -14.09
CA ILE A 58 -2.32 -2.77 -14.38
C ILE A 58 -3.74 -2.23 -14.16
N LEU A 59 -3.91 -1.20 -13.33
CA LEU A 59 -5.21 -0.55 -13.15
C LEU A 59 -5.51 0.37 -14.36
N PRO A 60 -6.71 0.31 -14.96
CA PRO A 60 -7.07 1.27 -16.00
C PRO A 60 -6.96 2.70 -15.44
N PRO A 61 -6.55 3.69 -16.26
CA PRO A 61 -6.43 5.06 -15.79
C PRO A 61 -7.76 5.48 -15.17
N ARG A 62 -7.71 6.04 -13.94
CA ARG A 62 -8.90 6.57 -13.29
C ARG A 62 -9.57 7.54 -14.26
N GLN A 63 -10.80 7.21 -14.67
CA GLN A 63 -11.63 8.14 -15.41
C GLN A 63 -12.09 9.19 -14.41
N ASN A 64 -11.58 10.41 -14.59
CA ASN A 64 -12.03 11.59 -13.87
C ASN A 64 -13.49 11.91 -14.22
#